data_AF-A0A971BMN9-F1
#
_entry.id   AF-A0A971BMN9-F1
#
_cell.length_a   1.000
_cell.length_b   1.000
_cell.length_c   1.000
_cell.angle_alpha   90.00
_cell.angle_beta   90.00
_cell.angle_gamma   90.00
#
_symmetry.space_group_name_H-M   'P 1'
#
loop_
_entity.id
_entity.type
_entity.pdbx_description
1 polymer ?
#
loop_
_entity_poly.entity_id
_entity_poly.type
_entity_poly.pdbx_seq_one_letter_code
_entity_poly.pdbx_strand_id
1 'polypeptide(L)'
;MINTFRSNTSNSATERLIDEIGKNNIKGSRHLVICPSNYGFTLEKLIHERLGLVGSFNIDITSFSKYSYKKLQFVKTPIGTEGSVLLVKKVALEKKKELKHYFRVVENINFAVRMYNTLKLMKLNGYNANIIRAKAANMAGATRDKLFDIAVILEAFEKEIFDKYTDTATRLEMLKNQVES
;
A
#
# COMPACT_ATOMS: atom_id res chain seq x y z
N MET A 1 -9.08 -3.09 -24.88
CA MET A 1 -10.29 -3.82 -24.44
C MET A 1 -9.95 -4.52 -23.13
N ILE A 2 -10.73 -4.32 -22.07
CA ILE A 2 -10.50 -4.99 -20.77
C ILE A 2 -11.41 -6.23 -20.73
N ASN A 3 -10.81 -7.41 -20.66
CA ASN A 3 -11.56 -8.66 -20.51
C ASN A 3 -11.78 -8.93 -19.02
N THR A 4 -13.03 -8.96 -18.59
CA THR A 4 -13.40 -9.26 -17.20
C THR A 4 -13.92 -10.68 -17.09
N PHE A 5 -13.31 -11.48 -16.21
CA PHE A 5 -13.80 -12.81 -15.87
C PHE A 5 -14.40 -12.80 -14.47
N ARG A 6 -15.64 -13.27 -14.35
CA ARG A 6 -16.32 -13.44 -13.06
C ARG A 6 -16.33 -14.92 -12.71
N SER A 7 -16.04 -15.23 -11.46
CA SER A 7 -16.15 -16.58 -10.93
C SER A 7 -16.63 -16.58 -9.49
N ASN A 8 -17.25 -17.67 -9.07
CA ASN A 8 -17.79 -17.83 -7.72
C ASN A 8 -16.70 -18.21 -6.70
N THR A 9 -15.55 -18.71 -7.16
CA THR A 9 -14.43 -19.09 -6.29
C THR A 9 -13.10 -18.54 -6.82
N SER A 10 -12.15 -18.31 -5.92
CA SER A 10 -10.79 -17.93 -6.28
C SER A 10 -10.12 -18.97 -7.15
N ASN A 11 -10.30 -20.27 -6.85
CA ASN A 11 -9.68 -21.36 -7.61
C ASN A 11 -10.12 -21.35 -9.07
N SER A 12 -11.42 -21.32 -9.33
CA SER A 12 -11.94 -21.30 -10.71
C SER A 12 -11.54 -20.04 -11.48
N ALA A 13 -11.41 -18.89 -10.81
CA ALA A 13 -10.84 -17.68 -11.42
C ALA A 13 -9.36 -17.86 -11.78
N THR A 14 -8.57 -18.44 -10.87
CA THR A 14 -7.15 -18.76 -11.08
C THR A 14 -6.97 -19.74 -12.24
N GLU A 15 -7.74 -20.82 -12.28
CA GLU A 15 -7.68 -21.81 -13.35
C GLU A 15 -7.93 -21.19 -14.72
N ARG A 16 -8.98 -20.37 -14.82
CA ARG A 16 -9.31 -19.67 -16.06
C ARG A 16 -8.25 -18.66 -16.47
N LEU A 17 -7.64 -17.96 -15.51
CA LEU A 17 -6.49 -17.09 -15.75
C LEU A 17 -5.32 -17.88 -16.36
N ILE A 18 -5.01 -19.06 -15.80
CA ILE A 18 -3.93 -19.92 -16.29
C ILE A 18 -4.22 -20.39 -17.72
N ASP A 19 -5.47 -20.80 -17.99
CA ASP A 19 -5.87 -21.23 -19.33
C ASP A 19 -5.75 -20.09 -20.35
N GLU A 20 -6.10 -18.85 -19.98
CA GLU A 20 -5.90 -17.68 -20.83
C GLU A 20 -4.42 -17.34 -21.04
N ILE A 21 -3.58 -17.49 -20.02
CA ILE A 21 -2.12 -17.36 -20.18
C ILE A 21 -1.65 -18.40 -21.20
N GLY A 22 -2.05 -19.67 -21.05
CA GLY A 22 -1.68 -20.75 -21.96
C GLY A 22 -2.06 -20.48 -23.42
N LYS A 23 -3.29 -20.01 -23.68
CA LYS A 23 -3.74 -19.65 -25.03
C LYS A 23 -2.94 -18.52 -25.66
N ASN A 24 -2.55 -17.54 -24.85
CA ASN A 24 -1.83 -16.35 -25.31
C ASN A 24 -0.30 -16.50 -25.23
N ASN A 25 0.20 -17.66 -24.78
CA ASN A 25 1.62 -17.95 -24.63
C ASN A 25 2.26 -18.35 -25.96
N ILE A 26 2.31 -17.40 -26.89
CA ILE A 26 2.91 -17.56 -28.21
C ILE A 26 4.34 -17.01 -28.25
N LYS A 27 5.12 -17.39 -29.27
CA LYS A 27 6.50 -16.90 -29.43
C LYS A 27 6.54 -15.37 -29.43
N GLY A 28 7.29 -14.79 -28.50
CA GLY A 28 7.43 -13.34 -28.32
C GLY A 28 6.39 -12.68 -27.41
N SER A 29 5.44 -13.43 -26.85
CA SER A 29 4.51 -12.91 -25.85
C SER A 29 5.25 -12.54 -24.55
N ARG A 30 4.66 -11.62 -23.77
CA ARG A 30 5.04 -11.36 -22.37
C ARG A 30 3.78 -11.22 -21.53
N HIS A 31 3.76 -11.88 -20.39
CA HIS A 31 2.64 -11.91 -19.46
C HIS A 31 3.08 -11.31 -18.13
N LEU A 32 2.38 -10.28 -17.68
CA LEU A 32 2.52 -9.73 -16.34
C LEU A 32 1.30 -10.15 -15.52
N VAL A 33 1.53 -10.96 -14.49
CA VAL A 33 0.47 -11.45 -13.61
C VAL A 33 0.60 -10.76 -12.26
N ILE A 34 -0.41 -9.98 -11.89
CA ILE A 34 -0.44 -9.29 -10.59
C ILE A 34 -1.39 -10.04 -9.65
N CYS A 35 -0.87 -10.46 -8.50
CA CYS A 35 -1.61 -11.18 -7.47
C CYS A 35 -1.39 -10.57 -6.06
N PRO A 36 -2.16 -11.00 -5.05
CA PRO A 36 -1.86 -10.68 -3.67
C PRO A 36 -0.44 -11.09 -3.27
N SER A 37 0.19 -10.31 -2.39
CA SER A 37 1.61 -10.44 -2.02
C SER A 37 2.01 -11.81 -1.47
N ASN A 38 1.06 -12.53 -0.86
CA ASN A 38 1.24 -13.85 -0.26
C ASN A 38 0.87 -15.01 -1.20
N TYR A 39 0.46 -14.74 -2.44
CA TYR A 39 -0.05 -15.77 -3.36
C TYR A 39 0.87 -16.05 -4.56
N GLY A 40 1.91 -15.24 -4.76
CA GLY A 40 2.76 -15.31 -5.97
C GLY A 40 3.38 -16.69 -6.22
N PHE A 41 3.98 -17.30 -5.19
CA PHE A 41 4.61 -18.62 -5.33
C PHE A 41 3.59 -19.72 -5.64
N THR A 42 2.45 -19.71 -4.95
CA THR A 42 1.36 -20.66 -5.20
C THR A 42 0.87 -20.54 -6.65
N LEU A 43 0.66 -19.33 -7.12
CA LEU A 43 0.21 -19.08 -8.49
C LEU A 43 1.25 -19.51 -9.53
N GLU A 44 2.53 -19.25 -9.26
CA GLU A 44 3.64 -19.68 -10.11
C GLU A 44 3.69 -21.20 -10.25
N LYS A 45 3.59 -21.91 -9.13
CA LYS A 45 3.53 -23.36 -9.12
C LYS A 45 2.34 -23.89 -9.95
N LEU A 46 1.15 -23.33 -9.74
CA LEU A 46 -0.06 -23.74 -10.47
C LEU A 46 0.05 -23.48 -11.97
N ILE A 47 0.65 -22.37 -12.39
CA ILE A 47 0.89 -22.06 -13.81
C ILE A 47 1.82 -23.11 -14.42
N HIS A 48 2.94 -23.40 -13.77
CA HIS A 48 3.93 -24.35 -14.29
C HIS A 48 3.37 -25.77 -14.36
N GLU A 49 2.67 -26.23 -13.31
CA GLU A 49 2.06 -27.56 -13.27
C GLU A 49 0.97 -27.72 -14.33
N ARG A 50 0.06 -26.75 -14.46
CA ARG A 50 -1.09 -26.84 -15.37
C ARG A 50 -0.70 -26.66 -16.84
N LEU A 51 0.30 -25.85 -17.13
CA LEU A 51 0.80 -25.63 -18.50
C LEU A 51 1.94 -26.58 -18.89
N GLY A 52 2.40 -27.45 -17.98
CA GLY A 52 3.49 -28.39 -18.23
C GLY A 52 4.84 -27.70 -18.48
N LEU A 53 5.07 -26.54 -17.84
CA LEU A 53 6.28 -25.74 -18.05
C LEU A 53 7.35 -26.14 -17.03
N VAL A 54 8.57 -26.38 -17.51
CA VAL A 54 9.75 -26.58 -16.64
C VAL A 54 10.27 -25.23 -16.09
N GLY A 55 10.04 -24.15 -16.84
CA GLY A 55 10.36 -22.78 -16.45
C GLY A 55 9.82 -21.80 -17.48
N SER A 56 9.71 -20.52 -17.11
CA SER A 56 9.24 -19.46 -18.01
C SER A 56 9.99 -18.15 -17.77
N PHE A 57 10.43 -17.50 -18.85
CA PHE A 57 11.07 -16.17 -18.81
C PHE A 57 10.11 -15.05 -19.20
N ASN A 58 9.01 -15.39 -19.87
CA ASN A 58 8.03 -14.46 -20.39
C ASN A 58 6.80 -14.31 -19.49
N ILE A 59 6.70 -15.06 -18.40
CA ILE A 59 5.61 -14.97 -17.42
C ILE A 59 6.18 -14.39 -16.12
N ASP A 60 5.89 -13.12 -15.86
CA ASP A 60 6.33 -12.38 -14.67
C ASP A 60 5.18 -12.34 -13.65
N ILE A 61 5.33 -13.04 -12.53
CA ILE A 61 4.35 -13.04 -11.44
C ILE A 61 4.82 -12.08 -10.35
N THR A 62 3.95 -11.15 -9.96
CA THR A 62 4.32 -10.09 -9.02
C THR A 62 3.11 -9.62 -8.21
N SER A 63 3.37 -8.76 -7.23
CA SER A 63 2.34 -7.97 -6.54
C SER A 63 2.60 -6.50 -6.79
N PHE A 64 1.62 -5.62 -6.53
CA PHE A 64 1.84 -4.17 -6.68
C PHE A 64 3.06 -3.67 -5.89
N SER A 65 3.26 -4.18 -4.68
CA SER A 65 4.44 -3.88 -3.87
C SER A 65 5.71 -4.32 -4.59
N LYS A 66 5.85 -5.59 -4.98
CA LYS A 66 7.04 -6.09 -5.69
C LYS A 66 7.27 -5.37 -7.03
N TYR A 67 6.20 -5.06 -7.76
CA TYR A 67 6.26 -4.32 -9.00
C TYR A 67 6.77 -2.89 -8.80
N SER A 68 6.33 -2.22 -7.73
CA SER A 68 6.87 -0.91 -7.35
C SER A 68 8.37 -0.95 -7.03
N TYR A 69 8.89 -2.07 -6.51
CA TYR A 69 10.33 -2.27 -6.31
C TYR A 69 11.07 -2.38 -7.64
N LYS A 70 10.52 -3.12 -8.61
CA LYS A 70 11.10 -3.28 -9.95
C LYS A 70 11.07 -1.97 -10.76
N LYS A 71 10.02 -1.15 -10.64
CA LYS A 71 9.82 0.04 -11.50
C LYS A 71 10.40 1.34 -10.94
N LEU A 72 10.40 1.52 -9.63
CA LEU A 72 10.93 2.74 -9.01
C LEU A 72 12.42 2.54 -8.71
N GLN A 73 13.29 3.05 -9.57
CA GLN A 73 14.76 2.94 -9.42
C GLN A 73 15.30 3.89 -8.35
N PHE A 74 14.68 5.06 -8.17
CA PHE A 74 15.07 6.04 -7.16
C PHE A 74 14.04 6.07 -6.04
N VAL A 75 14.33 5.31 -4.98
CA VAL A 75 13.62 5.43 -3.71
C VAL A 75 14.60 5.92 -2.66
N LYS A 76 14.09 6.76 -1.76
CA LYS A 76 14.84 7.22 -0.59
C LYS A 76 15.05 6.05 0.37
N THR A 77 15.80 6.26 1.45
CA THR A 77 16.13 5.21 2.42
C THR A 77 14.87 4.42 2.82
N PRO A 78 14.80 3.11 2.50
CA PRO A 78 13.64 2.31 2.85
C PRO A 78 13.49 2.25 4.37
N ILE A 79 12.27 2.45 4.86
CA ILE A 79 11.97 2.32 6.29
C ILE A 79 10.96 1.20 6.52
N GLY A 80 11.26 0.34 7.50
CA GLY A 80 10.37 -0.73 7.93
C GLY A 80 9.14 -0.22 8.68
N THR A 81 8.24 -1.14 9.01
CA THR A 81 7.04 -0.84 9.80
C THR A 81 7.40 -0.28 11.17
N GLU A 82 8.39 -0.89 11.84
CA GLU A 82 8.85 -0.52 13.18
C GLU A 82 9.46 0.87 13.18
N GLY A 83 10.31 1.16 12.19
CA GLY A 83 10.88 2.51 12.01
C GLY A 83 9.79 3.56 11.75
N SER A 84 8.77 3.22 10.94
CA SER A 84 7.64 4.12 10.68
C SER A 84 6.81 4.38 11.94
N VAL A 85 6.61 3.35 12.78
CA VAL A 85 5.96 3.50 14.09
C VAL A 85 6.76 4.42 15.01
N LEU A 86 8.09 4.29 15.04
CA LEU A 86 8.97 5.16 15.82
C LEU A 86 8.96 6.61 15.31
N LEU A 87 8.86 6.82 13.99
CA LEU A 87 8.68 8.17 13.42
C LEU A 87 7.34 8.76 13.81
N VAL A 88 6.23 8.01 13.69
CA VAL A 88 4.90 8.44 14.15
C VAL A 88 4.93 8.79 15.64
N LYS A 89 5.62 7.98 16.44
CA LYS A 89 5.82 8.24 17.87
C LYS A 89 6.52 9.58 18.11
N LYS A 90 7.65 9.81 17.43
CA LYS A 90 8.43 11.04 17.51
C LYS A 90 7.56 12.26 17.17
N VAL A 91 6.93 12.27 16.00
CA VAL A 91 6.14 13.44 15.55
C VAL A 91 4.90 13.67 16.42
N ALA A 92 4.26 12.61 16.94
CA ALA A 92 3.12 12.76 17.85
C ALA A 92 3.53 13.35 19.20
N LEU A 93 4.74 13.06 19.70
CA LEU A 93 5.29 13.67 20.91
C LEU A 93 5.63 15.15 20.69
N GLU A 94 6.28 15.48 19.58
CA GLU A 94 6.59 16.87 19.19
C GLU A 94 5.31 17.71 19.06
N LYS A 95 4.23 17.10 18.53
CA LYS A 95 2.92 17.73 18.35
C LYS A 95 1.98 17.61 19.54
N LYS A 96 2.40 17.00 20.66
CA LYS A 96 1.52 16.71 21.82
C LYS A 96 0.69 17.90 22.29
N LYS A 97 1.27 19.10 22.31
CA LYS A 97 0.60 20.34 22.76
C LYS A 97 -0.47 20.87 21.78
N GLU A 98 -0.41 20.45 20.51
CA GLU A 98 -1.36 20.85 19.48
C GLU A 98 -2.57 19.90 19.43
N LEU A 99 -2.49 18.72 20.06
CA LEU A 99 -3.53 17.70 20.00
C LEU A 99 -4.69 17.99 20.97
N LYS A 100 -5.91 17.67 20.53
CA LYS A 100 -7.16 17.89 21.27
C LYS A 100 -7.68 16.65 21.97
N HIS A 101 -7.49 15.47 21.39
CA HIS A 101 -8.07 14.22 21.88
C HIS A 101 -7.02 13.22 22.40
N TYR A 102 -5.93 13.04 21.65
CA TYR A 102 -4.94 12.00 21.92
C TYR A 102 -3.75 12.44 22.77
N PHE A 103 -3.69 13.71 23.20
CA PHE A 103 -2.56 14.30 23.94
C PHE A 103 -2.13 13.50 25.20
N ARG A 104 -3.05 12.78 25.85
CA ARG A 104 -2.73 11.95 27.04
C ARG A 104 -2.14 10.58 26.70
N VAL A 105 -2.38 10.08 25.49
CA VAL A 105 -2.01 8.70 25.10
C VAL A 105 -0.84 8.65 24.10
N VAL A 106 -0.38 9.80 23.60
CA VAL A 106 0.75 9.87 22.66
C VAL A 106 2.05 9.27 23.20
N GLU A 107 2.21 9.18 24.52
CA GLU A 107 3.34 8.56 25.21
C GLU A 107 3.29 7.03 25.24
N ASN A 108 2.18 6.41 24.84
CA ASN A 108 2.08 4.96 24.69
C ASN A 108 2.62 4.50 23.31
N ILE A 109 3.45 3.45 23.26
CA ILE A 109 3.91 2.88 21.99
C ILE A 109 2.77 2.23 21.18
N ASN A 110 1.80 1.61 21.87
CA ASN A 110 0.63 1.01 21.23
C ASN A 110 -0.27 2.07 20.57
N PHE A 111 -0.25 3.31 21.06
CA PHE A 111 -0.89 4.42 20.36
C PHE A 111 -0.20 4.68 19.01
N ALA A 112 1.13 4.75 18.97
CA ALA A 112 1.88 4.97 17.73
C ALA A 112 1.66 3.83 16.72
N VAL A 113 1.61 2.57 17.18
CA VAL A 113 1.27 1.42 16.32
C VAL A 113 -0.11 1.59 15.67
N ARG A 114 -1.13 1.90 16.47
CA ARG A 114 -2.50 2.11 15.95
C ARG A 114 -2.57 3.33 15.05
N MET A 115 -1.93 4.43 15.43
CA MET A 115 -1.92 5.66 14.66
C MET A 115 -1.24 5.44 13.30
N TYR A 116 -0.07 4.80 13.24
CA TYR A 116 0.59 4.47 11.98
C TYR A 116 -0.31 3.66 11.06
N ASN A 117 -1.01 2.63 11.57
CA ASN A 117 -1.96 1.85 10.77
C ASN A 117 -3.12 2.73 10.25
N THR A 118 -3.64 3.66 11.06
CA THR A 118 -4.64 4.62 10.63
C THR A 118 -4.11 5.55 9.55
N LEU A 119 -2.92 6.14 9.71
CA LEU A 119 -2.30 7.02 8.72
C LEU A 119 -2.09 6.28 7.40
N LYS A 120 -1.56 5.05 7.46
CA LYS A 120 -1.36 4.18 6.29
C LYS A 120 -2.68 3.93 5.56
N LEU A 121 -3.76 3.62 6.28
CA LEU A 121 -5.08 3.43 5.67
C LEU A 121 -5.61 4.71 5.02
N MET A 122 -5.47 5.87 5.67
CA MET A 122 -5.87 7.15 5.09
C MET A 122 -5.13 7.42 3.78
N LYS A 123 -3.79 7.30 3.77
CA LYS A 123 -2.97 7.50 2.57
C LYS A 123 -3.34 6.55 1.44
N LEU A 124 -3.48 5.26 1.72
CA LEU A 124 -3.84 4.26 0.71
C LEU A 124 -5.23 4.49 0.09
N ASN A 125 -6.13 5.19 0.81
CA ASN A 125 -7.44 5.58 0.32
C ASN A 125 -7.48 7.01 -0.25
N GLY A 126 -6.32 7.65 -0.46
CA GLY A 126 -6.22 8.97 -1.07
C GLY A 126 -6.57 10.14 -0.13
N TYR A 127 -6.57 9.93 1.19
CA TYR A 127 -6.80 11.00 2.16
C TYR A 127 -5.49 11.62 2.62
N ASN A 128 -5.35 12.92 2.38
CA ASN A 128 -4.30 13.76 2.96
C ASN A 128 -4.83 14.61 4.13
N ALA A 129 -3.92 15.29 4.85
CA ALA A 129 -4.29 16.08 6.03
C ALA A 129 -5.34 17.17 5.72
N ASN A 130 -5.30 17.80 4.56
CA ASN A 130 -6.26 18.85 4.16
C ASN A 130 -7.66 18.29 3.94
N ILE A 131 -7.78 17.14 3.26
CA ILE A 131 -9.06 16.45 3.06
C ILE A 131 -9.66 16.04 4.41
N ILE A 132 -8.83 15.48 5.31
CA ILE A 132 -9.27 15.07 6.65
C ILE A 132 -9.79 16.27 7.44
N ARG A 133 -9.08 17.42 7.42
CA ARG A 133 -9.52 18.66 8.08
C ARG A 133 -10.84 19.17 7.52
N ALA A 134 -10.99 19.21 6.20
CA ALA A 134 -12.21 19.67 5.55
C ALA A 134 -13.41 18.78 5.93
N LYS A 135 -13.21 17.45 6.00
CA LYS A 135 -14.26 16.51 6.44
C LYS A 135 -14.56 16.65 7.93
N ALA A 136 -13.55 16.89 8.76
CA ALA A 136 -13.71 17.08 10.20
C ALA A 136 -14.49 18.36 10.54
N ALA A 137 -14.38 19.42 9.73
CA ALA A 137 -15.05 20.70 9.97
C ALA A 137 -16.58 20.59 10.10
N ASN A 138 -17.18 19.62 9.40
CA ASN A 138 -18.63 19.37 9.42
C ASN A 138 -19.06 18.36 10.51
N MET A 139 -18.14 17.92 11.37
CA MET A 139 -18.41 16.95 12.43
C MET A 139 -18.45 17.62 13.81
N ALA A 140 -19.14 16.99 14.76
CA ALA A 140 -19.25 17.45 16.14
C ALA A 140 -18.57 16.50 17.13
N GLY A 141 -18.22 17.04 18.29
CA GLY A 141 -17.74 16.29 19.46
C GLY A 141 -16.41 15.54 19.24
N ALA A 142 -16.27 14.40 19.90
CA ALA A 142 -15.02 13.64 19.95
C ALA A 142 -14.52 13.19 18.58
N THR A 143 -15.40 12.96 17.60
CA THR A 143 -15.01 12.53 16.25
C THR A 143 -14.25 13.64 15.53
N ARG A 144 -14.70 14.89 15.64
CA ARG A 144 -14.00 16.06 15.07
C ARG A 144 -12.60 16.17 15.66
N ASP A 145 -12.48 16.07 16.98
CA ASP A 145 -11.20 16.24 17.66
C ASP A 145 -10.21 15.10 17.36
N LYS A 146 -10.72 13.86 17.22
CA LYS A 146 -9.91 12.72 16.74
C LYS A 146 -9.39 12.92 15.33
N LEU A 147 -10.24 13.34 14.39
CA LEU A 147 -9.84 13.58 13.01
C LEU A 147 -8.87 14.75 12.88
N PHE A 148 -9.06 15.79 13.69
CA PHE A 148 -8.13 16.90 13.80
C PHE A 148 -6.73 16.41 14.20
N ASP A 149 -6.64 15.60 15.26
CA ASP A 149 -5.37 15.04 15.71
C ASP A 149 -4.72 14.13 14.67
N ILE A 150 -5.52 13.27 14.00
CA ILE A 150 -5.05 12.43 12.89
C ILE A 150 -4.44 13.29 11.78
N ALA A 151 -5.10 14.39 11.40
CA ALA A 151 -4.59 15.28 10.36
C ALA A 151 -3.29 16.00 10.77
N VAL A 152 -3.17 16.45 12.03
CA VAL A 152 -1.95 17.07 12.56
C VAL A 152 -0.78 16.07 12.52
N ILE A 153 -1.00 14.84 13.00
CA ILE A 153 0.03 13.81 13.01
C ILE A 153 0.36 13.35 11.59
N LEU A 154 -0.63 13.22 10.69
CA LEU A 154 -0.40 12.86 9.29
C LEU A 154 0.51 13.87 8.60
N GLU A 155 0.20 15.17 8.71
CA GLU A 155 1.01 16.22 8.09
C GLU A 155 2.43 16.25 8.65
N ALA A 156 2.58 16.11 9.97
CA ALA A 156 3.89 16.09 10.61
C ALA A 156 4.71 14.85 10.22
N PHE A 157 4.06 13.68 10.15
CA PHE A 157 4.66 12.45 9.66
C PHE A 157 5.11 12.62 8.21
N GLU A 158 4.23 13.07 7.31
CA GLU A 158 4.55 13.29 5.90
C GLU A 158 5.72 14.23 5.70
N LYS A 159 5.82 15.32 6.47
CA LYS A 159 6.98 16.22 6.46
C LYS A 159 8.28 15.55 6.94
N GLU A 160 8.19 14.67 7.92
CA GLU A 160 9.37 13.98 8.47
C GLU A 160 9.88 12.86 7.56
N ILE A 161 8.98 12.12 6.89
CA ILE A 161 9.39 11.16 5.85
C ILE A 161 9.74 11.86 4.53
N PHE A 162 9.25 13.07 4.28
CA PHE A 162 9.58 13.86 3.10
C PHE A 162 11.09 14.05 3.00
N ASP A 163 11.63 13.69 1.84
CA ASP A 163 13.06 13.75 1.51
C ASP A 163 14.03 12.82 2.24
N LYS A 164 13.57 12.10 3.27
CA LYS A 164 14.45 11.21 4.05
C LYS A 164 14.20 9.73 3.78
N TYR A 165 12.93 9.33 3.70
CA TYR A 165 12.57 7.91 3.73
C TYR A 165 11.53 7.54 2.67
N THR A 166 11.40 6.24 2.41
CA THR A 166 10.30 5.68 1.61
C THR A 166 9.73 4.47 2.33
N ASP A 167 8.48 4.57 2.77
CA ASP A 167 7.72 3.44 3.31
C ASP A 167 6.91 2.73 2.21
N THR A 168 6.20 1.66 2.57
CA THR A 168 5.44 0.85 1.59
C THR A 168 4.29 1.65 0.96
N ALA A 169 3.61 2.48 1.74
CA ALA A 169 2.45 3.26 1.26
C ALA A 169 2.90 4.35 0.28
N THR A 170 3.94 5.10 0.63
CA THR A 170 4.55 6.13 -0.23
C THR A 170 5.08 5.53 -1.51
N ARG A 171 5.67 4.33 -1.47
CA ARG A 171 6.14 3.66 -2.68
C ARG A 171 5.01 3.31 -3.65
N LEU A 172 3.86 2.85 -3.15
CA LEU A 172 2.69 2.57 -3.98
C LEU A 172 2.08 3.85 -4.56
N GLU A 173 2.07 4.93 -3.79
CA GLU A 173 1.64 6.25 -4.24
C GLU A 173 2.55 6.80 -5.36
N MET A 174 3.88 6.64 -5.22
CA MET A 174 4.83 6.97 -6.28
C MET A 174 4.61 6.14 -7.55
N LEU A 175 4.35 4.83 -7.40
CA LEU A 175 4.03 3.96 -8.54
C LEU A 175 2.76 4.43 -9.25
N LYS A 176 1.70 4.79 -8.50
CA LYS A 176 0.46 5.33 -9.06
C LYS A 176 0.75 6.56 -9.91
N ASN A 177 1.47 7.54 -9.36
CA ASN A 177 1.78 8.79 -10.06
C ASN A 177 2.61 8.54 -11.33
N GLN A 178 3.53 7.57 -11.31
CA GLN A 178 4.33 7.20 -12.48
C GLN A 178 3.48 6.54 -13.59
N VAL A 179 2.44 5.78 -13.24
CA VAL A 179 1.56 5.11 -14.22
C VAL A 179 0.52 6.07 -14.80
N GLU A 180 0.13 7.10 -14.05
CA GLU A 180 -0.81 8.14 -14.49
C GLU A 180 -0.15 9.26 -15.31
N SER A 181 1.20 9.34 -15.32
CA SER A 181 1.98 10.30 -16.12
C SER A 181 2.22 9.79 -17.54
#